data_AF-A0A6N7SAD8-F1
#
_entry.id   AF-A0A6N7SAD8-F1
#
_cell.length_a   1.000
_cell.length_b   1.000
_cell.length_c   1.000
_cell.angle_alpha   90.00
_cell.angle_beta   90.00
_cell.angle_gamma   90.00
#
_symmetry.space_group_name_H-M   'P 1'
#
loop_
_entity.id
_entity.type
_entity.pdbx_description
1 polymer ?
#
loop_
_entity_poly.entity_id
_entity_poly.type
_entity_poly.pdbx_seq_one_letter_code
_entity_poly.pdbx_strand_id
1 'polypeptide(L)'
;MLIQEITSANAPKAIGPYTPAVKLGDFVYMSGQIPVDPATGEIVEGGIQEQTHQVLKNIEALLAEMDLEMRHIVKTTVFMTDLGEFNAMNEIYATYFDRPYPARSTVQVGALPKGAKVEIECLIIDTLVYERQMQGGCGGCGGGCSSEEGGCCGGDCCGE
;
A
#
# COMPACT_ATOMS: atom_id res chain seq x y z
N MET A 1 -17.36 -3.45 -12.65
CA MET A 1 -16.34 -2.88 -11.74
C MET A 1 -16.97 -1.70 -11.03
N LEU A 2 -17.07 -1.77 -9.70
CA LEU A 2 -17.57 -0.68 -8.86
C LEU A 2 -16.38 0.00 -8.17
N ILE A 3 -16.45 1.31 -8.03
CA ILE A 3 -15.49 2.06 -7.21
C ILE A 3 -15.90 1.87 -5.75
N GLN A 4 -14.94 1.48 -4.91
CA GLN A 4 -15.13 1.33 -3.47
C GLN A 4 -14.31 2.40 -2.74
N GLU A 5 -14.95 3.11 -1.81
CA GLU A 5 -14.29 4.05 -0.92
C GLU A 5 -13.63 3.29 0.24
N ILE A 6 -12.40 3.68 0.56
CA ILE A 6 -11.62 3.15 1.67
C ILE A 6 -11.33 4.30 2.64
N THR A 7 -11.71 4.09 3.89
CA THR A 7 -11.51 5.03 5.00
C THR A 7 -11.00 4.29 6.21
N SER A 8 -10.10 4.89 7.00
CA SER A 8 -9.67 4.35 8.29
C SER A 8 -10.00 5.33 9.42
N ALA A 9 -10.34 4.80 10.60
CA ALA A 9 -10.42 5.61 11.81
C ALA A 9 -9.04 6.04 12.32
N ASN A 10 -7.98 5.34 11.89
CA ASN A 10 -6.59 5.58 12.28
C ASN A 10 -5.81 6.40 11.24
N ALA A 11 -6.51 6.95 10.24
CA ALA A 11 -5.94 7.86 9.26
C ALA A 11 -6.68 9.22 9.30
N PRO A 12 -6.04 10.31 8.83
CA PRO A 12 -6.69 11.61 8.78
C PRO A 12 -8.00 11.55 7.99
N LYS A 13 -9.06 12.11 8.58
CA LYS A 13 -10.35 12.23 7.89
C LYS A 13 -10.23 13.19 6.73
N ALA A 14 -10.90 12.89 5.63
CA ALA A 14 -11.01 13.83 4.52
C ALA A 14 -11.78 15.07 4.96
N ILE A 15 -11.14 16.24 4.87
CA ILE A 15 -11.72 17.56 5.22
C ILE A 15 -12.28 18.26 3.96
N GLY A 16 -12.16 17.63 2.79
CA GLY A 16 -12.60 18.18 1.50
C GLY A 16 -13.31 17.15 0.62
N PRO A 17 -13.66 17.50 -0.63
CA PRO A 17 -14.38 16.63 -1.56
C PRO A 17 -13.43 15.60 -2.20
N TYR A 18 -12.81 14.76 -1.38
CA TYR A 18 -11.96 13.66 -1.80
C TYR A 18 -12.08 12.49 -0.83
N THR A 19 -11.70 11.30 -1.29
CA THR A 19 -11.68 10.09 -0.49
C THR A 19 -10.22 9.73 -0.15
N PRO A 20 -9.90 9.27 1.08
CA PRO A 20 -8.53 8.89 1.44
C PRO A 20 -7.91 7.86 0.49
N ALA A 21 -8.66 6.82 0.12
CA ALA A 21 -8.29 5.91 -0.97
C ALA A 21 -9.52 5.34 -1.67
N VAL A 22 -9.38 5.03 -2.96
CA VAL A 22 -10.42 4.34 -3.74
C VAL A 22 -9.87 3.07 -4.35
N LYS A 23 -10.67 2.01 -4.32
CA LYS A 23 -10.36 0.71 -4.92
C LYS A 23 -11.20 0.49 -6.17
N LEU A 24 -10.55 0.08 -7.25
CA LEU A 24 -11.17 -0.27 -8.53
C LEU A 24 -10.54 -1.57 -9.07
N GLY A 25 -11.25 -2.69 -8.89
CA GLY A 25 -10.68 -4.01 -9.16
C GLY A 25 -9.49 -4.26 -8.24
N ASP A 26 -8.35 -4.59 -8.82
CA ASP A 26 -7.11 -4.89 -8.09
C ASP A 26 -6.28 -3.62 -7.81
N PHE A 27 -6.66 -2.46 -8.36
CA PHE A 27 -5.92 -1.22 -8.15
C PHE A 27 -6.52 -0.42 -7.00
N VAL A 28 -5.64 0.11 -6.15
CA VAL A 28 -6.01 1.07 -5.11
C VAL A 28 -5.24 2.36 -5.35
N TYR A 29 -5.99 3.46 -5.48
CA TYR A 29 -5.49 4.81 -5.61
C TYR A 29 -5.62 5.50 -4.26
N MET A 30 -4.48 5.81 -3.63
CA MET A 30 -4.44 6.52 -2.37
C MET A 30 -4.16 8.00 -2.62
N SER A 31 -5.01 8.86 -2.06
CA SER A 31 -4.80 10.31 -2.08
C SER A 31 -3.50 10.69 -1.38
N GLY A 32 -3.00 11.90 -1.66
CA GLY A 32 -1.83 12.43 -0.98
C GLY A 32 -2.00 12.43 0.54
N GLN A 33 -1.13 11.69 1.23
CA GLN A 33 -1.10 11.62 2.68
C GLN A 33 -0.18 12.71 3.22
N ILE A 34 -0.73 13.53 4.11
CA ILE A 34 -0.02 14.60 4.83
C ILE A 34 0.25 14.17 6.29
N PRO A 35 1.22 14.79 6.99
CA PRO A 35 1.67 14.39 8.32
C PRO A 35 0.72 14.85 9.44
N VAL A 36 -0.57 14.62 9.25
CA VAL A 36 -1.60 14.90 10.25
C VAL A 36 -1.69 13.73 11.21
N ASP A 37 -1.69 14.02 12.51
CA ASP A 37 -2.03 13.04 13.53
C ASP A 37 -3.55 12.79 13.51
N PRO A 38 -4.01 11.54 13.29
CA PRO A 38 -5.43 11.22 13.23
C PRO A 38 -6.18 11.50 14.55
N ALA A 39 -5.49 11.49 15.69
CA ALA A 39 -6.10 11.74 17.00
C ALA A 39 -6.39 13.23 17.23
N THR A 40 -5.50 14.12 16.77
CA THR A 40 -5.61 15.56 16.99
C THR A 40 -6.18 16.31 15.79
N GLY A 41 -6.00 15.77 14.58
CA GLY A 41 -6.33 16.44 13.33
C GLY A 41 -5.33 17.51 12.91
N GLU A 42 -4.22 17.68 13.65
CA GLU A 42 -3.18 18.68 13.40
C GLU A 42 -1.90 18.06 12.82
N ILE A 43 -1.06 18.89 12.20
CA ILE A 43 0.26 18.46 11.72
C ILE A 43 1.14 18.11 12.92
N VAL A 44 1.83 16.96 12.86
CA VAL A 44 2.76 16.57 13.93
C VAL A 44 3.89 17.59 14.08
N GLU A 45 4.24 17.87 15.33
CA GLU A 45 5.39 18.72 15.65
C GLU A 45 6.71 18.05 15.21
N GLY A 46 7.73 18.87 14.95
CA GLY A 46 9.05 18.41 14.55
C GLY A 46 9.46 18.86 13.15
N GLY A 47 10.38 18.12 12.56
CA GLY A 47 10.95 18.38 11.25
C GLY A 47 10.43 17.43 10.18
N ILE A 48 11.21 17.33 9.10
CA ILE A 48 10.89 16.46 7.98
C ILE A 48 10.80 14.98 8.39
N GLN A 49 11.60 14.53 9.37
CA GLN A 49 11.66 13.12 9.77
C GLN A 49 10.38 12.70 10.50
N GLU A 50 9.94 13.48 11.49
CA GLU A 50 8.70 13.23 12.23
C GLU A 50 7.49 13.28 11.30
N GLN A 51 7.47 14.25 10.38
CA GLN A 51 6.41 14.34 9.38
C GLN A 51 6.42 13.15 8.42
N THR A 52 7.59 12.73 7.94
CA THR A 52 7.69 11.56 7.05
C THR A 52 7.21 10.28 7.75
N HIS A 53 7.56 10.10 9.03
CA HIS A 53 7.04 9.00 9.84
C HIS A 53 5.51 9.03 9.93
N GLN A 54 4.92 10.19 10.20
CA GLN A 54 3.47 10.30 10.32
C GLN A 54 2.77 10.02 8.99
N VAL A 55 3.29 10.53 7.87
CA VAL A 55 2.76 10.23 6.53
C VAL A 55 2.75 8.72 6.27
N LEU A 56 3.86 8.04 6.55
CA LEU A 56 3.98 6.60 6.31
C LEU A 56 3.07 5.78 7.24
N LYS A 57 2.90 6.19 8.51
CA LYS A 57 1.92 5.57 9.42
C LYS A 57 0.47 5.75 8.94
N ASN A 58 0.14 6.91 8.40
CA ASN A 58 -1.18 7.16 7.84
C ASN A 58 -1.44 6.26 6.61
N ILE A 59 -0.41 6.04 5.78
CA ILE A 59 -0.45 5.09 4.66
C ILE A 59 -0.67 3.65 5.18
N GLU A 60 0.12 3.20 6.16
CA GLU A 60 -0.02 1.87 6.77
C GLU A 60 -1.44 1.65 7.35
N ALA A 61 -1.99 2.65 8.03
CA ALA A 61 -3.33 2.59 8.59
C ALA A 61 -4.41 2.38 7.50
N LEU A 62 -4.29 3.06 6.36
CA LEU A 62 -5.20 2.87 5.23
C LEU A 62 -5.02 1.51 4.56
N LEU A 63 -3.78 1.02 4.43
CA LEU A 63 -3.51 -0.30 3.87
C LEU A 63 -4.10 -1.41 4.74
N ALA A 64 -4.01 -1.27 6.06
CA ALA A 64 -4.55 -2.24 7.02
C ALA A 64 -6.08 -2.43 6.90
N GLU A 65 -6.85 -1.40 6.51
CA GLU A 65 -8.30 -1.53 6.26
C GLU A 65 -8.63 -2.48 5.10
N MET A 66 -7.64 -2.80 4.26
CA MET A 66 -7.77 -3.69 3.10
C MET A 66 -6.99 -5.00 3.27
N ASP A 67 -6.47 -5.28 4.47
CA ASP A 67 -5.52 -6.36 4.74
C ASP A 67 -4.24 -6.28 3.88
N LEU A 68 -3.88 -5.08 3.45
CA LEU A 68 -2.67 -4.81 2.67
C LEU A 68 -1.56 -4.27 3.55
N GLU A 69 -0.35 -4.37 3.02
CA GLU A 69 0.91 -3.95 3.65
C GLU A 69 1.75 -3.11 2.68
N MET A 70 2.80 -2.45 3.18
CA MET A 70 3.68 -1.57 2.40
C MET A 70 4.26 -2.22 1.14
N ARG A 71 4.48 -3.55 1.14
CA ARG A 71 4.94 -4.33 -0.02
C ARG A 71 4.02 -4.27 -1.25
N HIS A 72 2.75 -3.91 -1.06
CA HIS A 72 1.76 -3.85 -2.14
C HIS A 72 1.79 -2.50 -2.88
N ILE A 73 2.54 -1.52 -2.36
CA ILE A 73 2.74 -0.23 -3.04
C ILE A 73 3.70 -0.44 -4.21
N VAL A 74 3.26 -0.11 -5.41
CA VAL A 74 4.06 -0.25 -6.64
C VAL A 74 4.66 1.06 -7.11
N LYS A 75 4.02 2.20 -6.79
CA LYS A 75 4.50 3.54 -7.15
C LYS A 75 4.16 4.54 -6.06
N THR A 76 5.12 5.39 -5.72
CA THR A 76 4.93 6.56 -4.87
C THR A 76 5.29 7.85 -5.59
N THR A 77 4.56 8.93 -5.32
CA THR A 77 5.00 10.29 -5.64
C THR A 77 5.16 11.05 -4.35
N VAL A 78 6.37 11.58 -4.13
CA VAL A 78 6.74 12.31 -2.92
C VAL A 78 6.86 13.79 -3.28
N PHE A 79 6.01 14.61 -2.68
CA PHE A 79 6.04 16.06 -2.80
C PHE A 79 6.72 16.62 -1.56
N MET A 80 7.71 17.50 -1.74
CA MET A 80 8.43 18.16 -0.65
C MET A 80 8.41 19.67 -0.83
N THR A 81 8.41 20.44 0.25
CA THR A 81 8.56 21.91 0.16
C THR A 81 10.01 22.35 0.04
N ASP A 82 10.95 21.53 0.53
CA ASP A 82 12.40 21.78 0.49
C ASP A 82 13.17 20.49 0.19
N LEU A 83 13.80 20.40 -0.99
CA LEU A 83 14.66 19.27 -1.35
C LEU A 83 16.00 19.26 -0.62
N GLY A 84 16.38 20.34 0.08
CA GLY A 84 17.50 20.33 1.01
C GLY A 84 17.32 19.30 2.14
N GLU A 85 16.07 18.99 2.49
CA GLU A 85 15.70 17.99 3.50
C GLU A 85 15.55 16.55 2.92
N PHE A 86 15.85 16.34 1.63
CA PHE A 86 15.64 15.07 0.93
C PHE A 86 16.32 13.88 1.60
N ASN A 87 17.57 14.03 2.05
CA ASN A 87 18.30 12.92 2.67
C ASN A 87 17.65 12.47 3.98
N ALA A 88 17.26 13.43 4.84
CA ALA A 88 16.59 13.13 6.10
C ALA A 88 15.21 12.47 5.90
N MET A 89 14.44 12.92 4.89
CA MET A 89 13.21 12.24 4.48
C MET A 89 13.51 10.81 4.01
N ASN A 90 14.53 10.63 3.16
CA ASN A 90 14.84 9.35 2.54
C ASN A 90 15.35 8.31 3.54
N GLU A 91 16.04 8.72 4.60
CA GLU A 91 16.43 7.85 5.71
C GLU A 91 15.21 7.22 6.37
N ILE A 92 14.19 8.01 6.68
CA ILE A 92 12.93 7.51 7.24
C ILE A 92 12.18 6.67 6.21
N TYR A 93 12.07 7.14 4.97
CA TYR A 93 11.39 6.40 3.91
C TYR A 93 11.95 4.99 3.75
N ALA A 94 13.27 4.83 3.81
CA ALA A 94 13.94 3.54 3.67
C ALA A 94 13.66 2.55 4.81
N THR A 95 13.16 2.99 5.98
CA THR A 95 12.81 2.08 7.08
C THR A 95 11.45 1.41 6.91
N TYR A 96 10.62 1.88 5.98
CA TYR A 96 9.25 1.39 5.75
C TYR A 96 9.11 0.52 4.51
N PHE A 97 10.13 0.48 3.66
CA PHE A 97 10.12 -0.29 2.43
C PHE A 97 11.31 -1.23 2.36
N ASP A 98 11.07 -2.42 1.85
CA ASP A 98 12.10 -3.40 1.50
C ASP A 98 12.27 -3.51 -0.02
N ARG A 99 13.32 -4.21 -0.47
CA ARG A 99 13.49 -4.53 -1.89
C ARG A 99 12.52 -5.64 -2.32
N PRO A 100 11.92 -5.55 -3.53
CA PRO A 100 12.02 -4.46 -4.49
C PRO A 100 11.26 -3.21 -4.03
N TYR A 101 11.93 -2.05 -4.04
CA TYR A 101 11.32 -0.78 -3.66
C TYR A 101 10.26 -0.36 -4.68
N PRO A 102 9.22 0.38 -4.27
CA PRO A 102 8.28 0.98 -5.22
C PRO A 102 9.00 1.90 -6.20
N ALA A 103 8.48 1.99 -7.43
CA ALA A 103 8.88 3.07 -8.32
C ALA A 103 8.59 4.41 -7.63
N ARG A 104 9.46 5.42 -7.80
CA ARG A 104 9.33 6.68 -7.07
C ARG A 104 9.60 7.88 -7.95
N SER A 105 8.81 8.94 -7.74
CA SER A 105 9.09 10.28 -8.23
C SER A 105 9.13 11.22 -7.04
N THR A 106 10.14 12.10 -6.95
CA THR A 106 10.23 13.09 -5.87
C THR A 106 10.43 14.46 -6.49
N VAL A 107 9.60 15.42 -6.07
CA VAL A 107 9.61 16.79 -6.61
C VAL A 107 9.48 17.82 -5.50
N GLN A 108 10.07 18.99 -5.71
CA GLN A 108 9.80 20.15 -4.87
C GLN A 108 8.56 20.88 -5.36
N VAL A 109 7.69 21.29 -4.45
CA VAL A 109 6.49 22.09 -4.72
C VAL A 109 6.51 23.38 -3.91
N GLY A 110 5.76 24.39 -4.36
CA GLY A 110 5.76 25.71 -3.71
C GLY A 110 5.13 25.73 -2.32
N ALA A 111 4.13 24.88 -2.08
CA ALA A 111 3.47 24.70 -0.78
C ALA A 111 2.69 23.38 -0.76
N LEU A 112 2.44 22.87 0.44
CA LEU A 112 1.57 21.72 0.69
C LEU A 112 0.43 22.10 1.65
N PRO A 113 -0.69 21.35 1.67
CA PRO A 113 -1.81 21.59 2.58
C PRO A 113 -1.36 21.68 4.05
N LYS A 114 -2.00 22.58 4.82
CA LYS A 114 -1.70 22.84 6.24
C LYS A 114 -0.23 23.20 6.54
N GLY A 115 0.57 23.59 5.54
CA GLY A 115 1.99 23.89 5.74
C GLY A 115 2.85 22.65 6.00
N ALA A 116 2.39 21.47 5.58
CA ALA A 116 3.20 20.26 5.61
C ALA A 116 4.52 20.43 4.84
N LYS A 117 5.56 19.72 5.26
CA LYS A 117 6.85 19.68 4.56
C LYS A 117 6.91 18.55 3.52
N VAL A 118 6.10 17.51 3.72
CA VAL A 118 6.05 16.33 2.86
C VAL A 118 4.62 15.83 2.69
N GLU A 119 4.31 15.38 1.48
CA GLU A 119 3.08 14.69 1.11
C GLU A 119 3.43 13.50 0.22
N ILE A 120 2.79 12.34 0.44
CA ILE A 120 3.07 11.14 -0.35
C ILE A 120 1.76 10.55 -0.87
N GLU A 121 1.66 10.40 -2.18
CA GLU A 121 0.59 9.61 -2.83
C GLU A 121 1.11 8.22 -3.19
N CYS A 122 0.20 7.24 -3.22
CA CYS A 122 0.55 5.85 -3.51
C CYS A 122 -0.40 5.22 -4.53
N LEU A 123 0.18 4.46 -5.45
CA LEU A 123 -0.54 3.47 -6.25
C LEU A 123 -0.20 2.09 -5.70
N ILE A 124 -1.24 1.33 -5.38
CA ILE A 124 -1.18 0.04 -4.73
C ILE A 124 -1.90 -0.99 -5.58
N ILE A 125 -1.44 -2.24 -5.52
CA ILE A 125 -2.09 -3.38 -6.15
C ILE A 125 -2.50 -4.39 -5.08
N ASP A 126 -3.79 -4.74 -5.04
CA ASP A 126 -4.31 -5.82 -4.21
C ASP A 126 -4.02 -7.15 -4.91
N THR A 127 -2.98 -7.84 -4.42
CA THR A 127 -2.59 -9.17 -4.90
C THR A 127 -3.19 -10.30 -4.09
N LEU A 128 -3.97 -10.03 -3.04
CA LEU A 128 -4.38 -11.05 -2.07
C LEU A 128 -5.22 -12.17 -2.72
N VAL A 129 -6.01 -11.84 -3.74
CA VAL A 129 -6.77 -12.85 -4.50
C VAL A 129 -5.82 -13.83 -5.20
N TYR A 130 -4.77 -13.32 -5.86
CA TYR A 130 -3.79 -14.15 -6.57
C TYR A 130 -2.90 -14.93 -5.60
N GLU A 131 -2.48 -14.31 -4.50
CA GLU A 131 -1.68 -14.96 -3.46
C GLU A 131 -2.41 -16.16 -2.85
N ARG A 132 -3.71 -16.01 -2.53
CA ARG A 132 -4.55 -17.11 -2.05
C ARG A 132 -4.70 -18.23 -3.07
N GLN A 133 -4.82 -17.90 -4.36
CA GLN A 133 -4.89 -18.89 -5.43
C GLN A 133 -3.58 -19.67 -5.59
N MET A 134 -2.43 -19.00 -5.48
CA MET A 134 -1.11 -19.64 -5.52
C MET A 134 -0.87 -20.53 -4.30
N GLN A 135 -1.32 -20.12 -3.12
CA GLN A 135 -1.25 -20.93 -1.89
C GLN A 135 -2.24 -22.12 -1.91
N GLY A 136 -3.37 -21.98 -2.61
CA GLY A 136 -4.31 -23.07 -2.88
C GLY A 136 -3.89 -23.99 -4.04
N GLY A 137 -2.82 -23.66 -4.76
CA GLY A 137 -2.33 -24.38 -5.92
C GLY A 137 -1.49 -25.60 -5.51
N CYS A 138 -2.09 -26.78 -5.69
CA CYS A 138 -1.49 -28.11 -5.51
C CYS A 138 -1.49 -28.67 -4.07
N GLY A 139 -2.60 -28.47 -3.35
CA GLY A 139 -2.96 -29.24 -2.15
C GLY A 139 -3.74 -30.51 -2.47
N GLY A 140 -3.12 -31.48 -3.14
CA GLY A 140 -3.48 -32.89 -3.01
C GLY A 140 -4.33 -33.54 -4.11
N CYS A 141 -3.67 -34.02 -5.17
CA CYS A 141 -3.83 -35.44 -5.51
C CYS A 141 -3.05 -36.26 -4.45
N GLY A 142 -3.54 -36.23 -3.21
CA GLY A 142 -3.06 -37.08 -2.13
C GLY A 142 -3.59 -38.47 -2.39
N GLY A 143 -2.79 -39.31 -3.03
CA GLY A 143 -3.16 -40.66 -3.42
C GLY A 143 -3.83 -41.45 -2.30
N GLY A 144 -5.12 -41.69 -2.49
CA GLY A 144 -5.64 -43.05 -2.46
C GLY A 144 -5.83 -43.52 -3.89
N CYS A 145 -4.74 -43.80 -4.62
CA CYS A 145 -4.82 -44.67 -5.79
C CYS A 145 -5.00 -46.11 -5.29
N SER A 146 -6.16 -46.41 -4.71
CA SER A 146 -6.65 -47.77 -4.64
C SER A 146 -7.16 -48.10 -6.03
N SER A 147 -6.40 -48.91 -6.74
CA SER A 147 -6.87 -49.66 -7.89
C SER A 147 -8.12 -50.43 -7.47
N GLU A 148 -9.29 -49.92 -7.82
CA GLU A 148 -10.48 -50.66 -8.26
C GLU A 148 -11.65 -49.67 -8.33
N GLU A 149 -12.12 -49.45 -9.57
CA GLU A 149 -13.36 -48.79 -9.97
C GLU A 149 -13.42 -47.24 -9.94
N GLY A 150 -13.07 -46.65 -11.10
CA GLY A 150 -13.99 -45.71 -11.76
C GLY A 150 -13.77 -44.21 -11.57
N GLY A 151 -12.77 -43.66 -12.25
CA GLY A 151 -12.92 -42.38 -12.97
C GLY A 151 -12.34 -41.11 -12.34
N CYS A 152 -11.12 -40.76 -12.76
CA CYS A 152 -10.70 -39.50 -13.40
C CYS A 152 -9.24 -39.19 -13.07
N CYS A 153 -8.35 -39.47 -14.03
CA CYS A 153 -7.19 -38.67 -14.42
C CYS A 153 -6.52 -39.42 -15.57
N GLY A 154 -7.02 -39.18 -16.79
CA GLY A 154 -6.34 -39.60 -18.00
C GLY A 154 -5.12 -38.72 -18.21
N GLY A 155 -3.95 -39.34 -18.06
CA GLY A 155 -2.64 -38.98 -18.61
C GLY A 155 -2.33 -37.50 -18.77
N ASP A 156 -1.62 -36.94 -17.78
CA ASP A 156 -0.26 -36.43 -17.97
C ASP A 156 0.20 -35.84 -16.64
N CYS A 157 0.55 -36.75 -15.73
CA CYS A 157 1.31 -36.41 -14.54
C CYS A 157 2.70 -35.96 -14.99
N CYS A 158 3.00 -34.69 -14.70
CA CYS A 158 4.32 -34.12 -14.44
C CYS A 158 5.54 -35.02 -14.72
N GLY A 159 6.31 -34.67 -15.75
CA GLY A 159 7.73 -34.98 -15.84
C GLY A 159 8.22 -35.28 -17.26
N GLU A 160 8.81 -34.28 -17.92
CA GLU A 160 10.27 -34.13 -18.16
C GLU A 160 10.57 -32.69 -18.60
#